data_AF-A0A3N0CCI1-F1
#
_entry.id   AF-A0A3N0CCI1-F1
#
_cell.length_a   1.000
_cell.length_b   1.000
_cell.length_c   1.000
_cell.angle_alpha   90.00
_cell.angle_beta   90.00
_cell.angle_gamma   90.00
#
_symmetry.space_group_name_H-M   'P 1'
#
loop_
_entity.id
_entity.type
_entity.pdbx_description
1 polymer ?
#
loop_
_entity_poly.entity_id
_entity_poly.type
_entity_poly.pdbx_seq_one_letter_code
_entity_poly.pdbx_strand_id
1 'polypeptide(L)'
;MFVMLLRPRYWPGHLAMVVCVSIAVGLGVWQLDAWQTRRADAARDISNDAPVALATLMSGDSPFPGRSLGRPVTLSGTWMSDSTVYVSDRFRKKERGYWVVTPVKVDGSESAMPVVRGWAPEPKAPAPSGDVTVTGWLQATEGSGPIDEDPHDDVIPMMRLATLVEHVDADLFSAYVVARDVSGAPDGLESVTLAAIPEVSGFTALRNFLYAIEWWVFAAFAFFVWFRWCRDSYEVATAVPDEDDGNDEDTDA
;
A
#
# COMPACT_ATOMS: atom_id res chain seq x y z
N MET A 1 -11.75 -4.25 50.04
CA MET A 1 -11.23 -4.56 48.68
C MET A 1 -10.15 -3.55 48.22
N PHE A 2 -10.48 -2.27 47.95
CA PHE A 2 -9.55 -1.32 47.30
C PHE A 2 -8.29 -0.92 48.07
N VAL A 3 -8.34 -0.78 49.41
CA VAL A 3 -7.19 -0.30 50.21
C VAL A 3 -6.00 -1.30 50.21
N MET A 4 -6.28 -2.59 50.03
CA MET A 4 -5.25 -3.64 50.06
C MET A 4 -4.45 -3.74 48.75
N LEU A 5 -5.13 -3.53 47.61
CA LEU A 5 -4.52 -3.52 46.28
C LEU A 5 -3.71 -2.23 46.02
N LEU A 6 -3.90 -1.18 46.82
CA LEU A 6 -3.09 0.05 46.76
C LEU A 6 -1.70 -0.09 47.40
N ARG A 7 -1.36 -1.24 48.01
CA ARG A 7 -0.04 -1.46 48.62
C ARG A 7 1.08 -1.40 47.55
N PRO A 8 2.27 -0.84 47.86
CA PRO A 8 3.36 -0.65 46.89
C PRO A 8 3.76 -1.91 46.11
N ARG A 9 3.61 -3.10 46.72
CA ARG A 9 3.92 -4.39 46.07
C ARG A 9 3.07 -4.70 44.83
N TYR A 10 1.89 -4.08 44.69
CA TYR A 10 1.00 -4.29 43.54
C TYR A 10 1.14 -3.20 42.46
N TRP A 11 1.86 -2.10 42.75
CA TRP A 11 2.05 -1.00 41.81
C TRP A 11 2.66 -1.43 40.47
N PRO A 12 3.64 -2.36 40.40
CA PRO A 12 4.14 -2.83 39.12
C PRO A 12 3.05 -3.46 38.23
N GLY A 13 2.10 -4.21 38.81
CA GLY A 13 1.00 -4.83 38.07
C GLY A 13 -0.02 -3.81 37.56
N HIS A 14 -0.33 -2.78 38.36
CA HIS A 14 -1.16 -1.66 37.91
C HIS A 14 -0.48 -0.85 36.81
N LEU A 15 0.81 -0.54 36.97
CA LEU A 15 1.59 0.17 35.96
C LEU A 15 1.67 -0.62 34.66
N ALA A 16 1.93 -1.93 34.73
CA ALA A 16 1.96 -2.80 33.57
C ALA A 16 0.60 -2.80 32.83
N MET A 17 -0.52 -2.86 33.54
CA MET A 17 -1.85 -2.74 32.93
C MET A 17 -2.01 -1.39 32.22
N VAL A 18 -1.67 -0.26 32.87
CA VAL A 18 -1.81 1.07 32.25
C VAL A 18 -1.01 1.12 30.96
N VAL A 19 0.27 0.70 31.01
CA VAL A 19 1.17 0.74 29.86
C VAL A 19 0.64 -0.14 28.73
N CYS A 20 0.29 -1.40 28.99
CA CYS A 20 -0.19 -2.32 27.95
C CYS A 20 -1.49 -1.82 27.30
N VAL A 21 -2.46 -1.36 28.09
CA VAL A 21 -3.73 -0.83 27.59
C VAL A 21 -3.49 0.45 26.79
N SER A 22 -2.67 1.38 27.28
CA SER A 22 -2.37 2.63 26.56
C SER A 22 -1.67 2.39 25.23
N ILE A 23 -0.70 1.48 25.17
CA ILE A 23 -0.02 1.10 23.92
C ILE A 23 -1.03 0.49 22.94
N ALA A 24 -1.81 -0.50 23.39
CA ALA A 24 -2.76 -1.18 22.54
C ALA A 24 -3.85 -0.23 22.00
N VAL A 25 -4.42 0.63 22.85
CA VAL A 25 -5.38 1.67 22.40
C VAL A 25 -4.72 2.64 21.42
N GLY A 26 -3.51 3.10 21.72
CA GLY A 26 -2.76 4.03 20.85
C GLY A 26 -2.48 3.44 19.47
N LEU A 27 -2.04 2.18 19.41
CA LEU A 27 -1.82 1.47 18.14
C LEU A 27 -3.13 1.23 17.38
N GLY A 28 -4.22 0.93 18.08
CA GLY A 28 -5.54 0.80 17.46
C GLY A 28 -6.04 2.12 16.84
N VAL A 29 -5.88 3.24 17.54
CA VAL A 29 -6.20 4.58 17.01
C VAL A 29 -5.33 4.92 15.81
N TRP A 30 -4.02 4.63 15.87
CA TRP A 30 -3.11 4.87 14.75
C TRP A 30 -3.49 4.04 13.51
N GLN A 31 -3.86 2.78 13.68
CA GLN A 31 -4.33 1.93 12.58
C GLN A 31 -5.65 2.43 11.98
N LEU A 32 -6.56 2.92 12.82
CA LEU A 32 -7.82 3.52 12.38
C LEU A 32 -7.58 4.80 11.57
N ASP A 33 -6.71 5.68 12.04
CA ASP A 33 -6.32 6.90 11.31
C ASP A 33 -5.65 6.57 9.96
N ALA A 34 -4.77 5.58 9.95
CA ALA A 34 -4.16 5.07 8.71
C ALA A 34 -5.21 4.51 7.74
N TRP A 35 -6.25 3.86 8.24
CA TRP A 35 -7.38 3.43 7.42
C TRP A 35 -8.18 4.61 6.86
N GLN A 36 -8.53 5.59 7.69
CA GLN A 36 -9.29 6.77 7.28
C GLN A 36 -8.54 7.57 6.21
N THR A 37 -7.24 7.82 6.40
CA THR A 37 -6.41 8.54 5.44
C THR A 37 -6.38 7.83 4.08
N ARG A 38 -6.18 6.51 4.06
CA ARG A 38 -6.19 5.73 2.81
C ARG A 38 -7.55 5.69 2.13
N ARG A 39 -8.64 5.66 2.90
CA ARG A 39 -10.01 5.76 2.37
C ARG A 39 -10.27 7.14 1.78
N ALA A 40 -9.85 8.21 2.45
CA ALA A 40 -10.00 9.57 1.94
C ALA A 40 -9.19 9.80 0.66
N ASP A 41 -7.95 9.30 0.59
CA ASP A 41 -7.13 9.37 -0.62
C ASP A 41 -7.73 8.53 -1.77
N ALA A 42 -8.25 7.33 -1.48
CA ALA A 42 -8.92 6.50 -2.49
C ALA A 42 -10.27 7.06 -2.96
N ALA A 43 -10.98 7.81 -2.10
CA ALA A 43 -12.24 8.47 -2.43
C ALA A 43 -12.03 9.79 -3.20
N ARG A 44 -10.80 10.30 -3.23
CA ARG A 44 -10.47 11.53 -3.95
C ARG A 44 -10.32 11.20 -5.44
N ASP A 45 -11.38 11.44 -6.20
CA ASP A 45 -11.30 11.37 -7.66
C ASP A 45 -10.58 12.60 -8.22
N ILE A 46 -9.24 12.55 -8.23
CA ILE A 46 -8.39 13.56 -8.89
C ILE A 46 -8.23 13.32 -10.39
N SER A 47 -8.82 12.24 -10.92
CA SER A 47 -8.60 11.80 -12.29
C SER A 47 -9.26 12.71 -13.33
N ASN A 48 -10.19 13.54 -12.88
CA ASN A 48 -10.91 14.54 -13.66
C ASN A 48 -10.38 15.98 -13.45
N ASP A 49 -9.35 16.16 -12.61
CA ASP A 49 -8.74 17.47 -12.40
C ASP A 49 -8.04 17.99 -13.66
N ALA A 50 -7.81 19.31 -13.73
CA ALA A 50 -7.02 19.89 -14.81
C ALA A 50 -5.58 19.31 -14.83
N PRO A 51 -5.04 18.95 -16.02
CA PRO A 51 -3.68 18.48 -16.16
C PRO A 51 -2.66 19.50 -15.63
N VAL A 52 -1.61 18.98 -15.00
CA VAL A 52 -0.47 19.77 -14.53
C VAL A 52 0.81 19.29 -15.22
N ALA A 53 1.81 20.15 -15.37
CA ALA A 53 3.09 19.74 -15.94
C ALA A 53 3.76 18.69 -15.03
N LEU A 54 4.27 17.60 -15.60
CA LEU A 54 4.94 16.51 -14.86
C LEU A 54 6.02 17.04 -13.90
N ALA A 55 6.81 18.00 -14.36
CA ALA A 55 7.89 18.64 -13.60
C ALA A 55 7.43 19.36 -12.32
N THR A 56 6.13 19.68 -12.19
CA THR A 56 5.58 20.27 -10.95
C THR A 56 5.32 19.23 -9.86
N LEU A 57 5.24 17.95 -10.23
CA LEU A 57 4.92 16.86 -9.31
C LEU A 57 6.15 16.02 -8.96
N MET A 58 7.05 15.79 -9.92
CA MET A 58 8.24 14.96 -9.71
C MET A 58 9.36 15.27 -10.71
N SER A 59 10.60 15.02 -10.28
CA SER A 59 11.78 14.88 -11.15
C SER A 59 12.10 13.40 -11.42
N GLY A 60 13.05 13.12 -12.32
CA GLY A 60 13.49 11.76 -12.65
C GLY A 60 13.89 10.93 -11.43
N ASP A 61 14.68 11.51 -10.53
CA ASP A 61 15.20 10.84 -9.31
C ASP A 61 14.24 10.89 -8.11
N SER A 62 13.09 11.55 -8.25
CA SER A 62 12.14 11.69 -7.13
C SER A 62 11.32 10.42 -6.93
N PRO A 63 10.99 10.05 -5.68
CA PRO A 63 10.06 8.97 -5.41
C PRO A 63 8.65 9.30 -5.94
N PHE A 64 7.84 8.27 -6.18
CA PHE A 64 6.47 8.44 -6.64
C PHE A 64 5.63 9.33 -5.70
N PRO A 65 4.98 10.39 -6.20
CA PRO A 65 4.10 11.23 -5.41
C PRO A 65 2.77 10.51 -5.15
N GLY A 66 2.70 9.72 -4.06
CA GLY A 66 1.56 8.85 -3.75
C GLY A 66 0.17 9.53 -3.77
N ARG A 67 0.09 10.81 -3.39
CA ARG A 67 -1.16 11.61 -3.41
C ARG A 67 -1.60 12.07 -4.81
N SER A 68 -0.74 11.88 -5.81
CA SER A 68 -0.99 12.24 -7.21
C SER A 68 -1.33 11.01 -8.07
N LEU A 69 -1.60 9.85 -7.46
CA LEU A 69 -2.04 8.67 -8.19
C LEU A 69 -3.34 8.94 -8.94
N GLY A 70 -3.33 8.73 -10.25
CA GLY A 70 -4.44 9.06 -11.14
C GLY A 70 -4.53 10.54 -11.50
N ARG A 71 -3.62 11.41 -11.07
CA ARG A 71 -3.64 12.84 -11.45
C ARG A 71 -3.31 12.97 -12.94
N PRO A 72 -4.09 13.73 -13.73
CA PRO A 72 -3.72 14.07 -15.09
C PRO A 72 -2.44 14.91 -15.11
N VAL A 73 -1.46 14.49 -15.92
CA VAL A 73 -0.20 15.17 -16.13
C VAL A 73 0.06 15.40 -17.61
N THR A 74 0.80 16.46 -17.92
CA THR A 74 1.30 16.74 -19.27
C THR A 74 2.83 16.70 -19.25
N LEU A 75 3.42 16.03 -20.25
CA LEU A 75 4.85 15.99 -20.50
C LEU A 75 5.13 16.11 -21.99
N SER A 76 6.31 16.62 -22.33
CA SER A 76 6.82 16.71 -23.70
C SER A 76 8.19 16.04 -23.78
N GLY A 77 8.53 15.53 -24.96
CA GLY A 77 9.78 14.83 -25.21
C GLY A 77 9.80 14.13 -26.55
N THR A 78 10.70 13.16 -26.70
CA THR A 78 10.84 12.37 -27.93
C THR A 78 10.59 10.89 -27.65
N TRP A 79 9.89 10.21 -28.55
CA TRP A 79 9.64 8.77 -28.45
C TRP A 79 10.93 7.95 -28.51
N MET A 80 11.06 6.95 -27.62
CA MET A 80 12.10 5.92 -27.66
C MET A 80 11.54 4.66 -28.33
N SER A 81 11.38 4.70 -29.65
CA SER A 81 10.65 3.70 -30.42
C SER A 81 11.21 2.29 -30.31
N ASP A 82 12.54 2.18 -30.19
CA ASP A 82 13.28 0.91 -30.06
C ASP A 82 13.11 0.26 -28.68
N SER A 83 12.51 0.96 -27.71
CA SER A 83 12.26 0.48 -26.35
C SER A 83 10.77 0.21 -26.10
N THR A 84 10.03 -0.20 -27.14
CA THR A 84 8.61 -0.53 -27.01
C THR A 84 8.45 -1.91 -26.39
N VAL A 85 7.69 -1.98 -25.29
CA VAL A 85 7.34 -3.23 -24.60
C VAL A 85 5.82 -3.43 -24.56
N TYR A 86 5.41 -4.67 -24.38
CA TYR A 86 4.02 -5.10 -24.34
C TYR A 86 3.71 -5.69 -22.99
N VAL A 87 2.73 -5.13 -22.28
CA VAL A 87 2.32 -5.68 -20.99
C VAL A 87 1.18 -6.64 -21.20
N SER A 88 1.40 -7.92 -20.91
CA SER A 88 0.41 -8.97 -21.11
C SER A 88 -0.71 -8.94 -20.06
N ASP A 89 -1.70 -9.82 -20.26
CA ASP A 89 -2.88 -9.97 -19.39
C ASP A 89 -3.69 -8.69 -19.15
N ARG A 90 -3.72 -7.81 -20.16
CA ARG A 90 -4.52 -6.58 -20.14
C ARG A 90 -5.85 -6.81 -20.84
N PHE A 91 -6.92 -6.66 -20.09
CA PHE A 91 -8.26 -6.92 -20.58
C PHE A 91 -8.94 -5.64 -21.09
N ARG A 92 -9.57 -5.75 -22.26
CA ARG A 92 -10.49 -4.74 -22.78
C ARG A 92 -11.77 -5.41 -23.25
N LYS A 93 -12.93 -5.00 -22.73
CA LYS A 93 -14.25 -5.57 -23.10
C LYS A 93 -14.30 -7.12 -23.07
N LYS A 94 -13.61 -7.74 -22.10
CA LYS A 94 -13.45 -9.21 -21.91
C LYS A 94 -12.48 -9.90 -22.86
N GLU A 95 -11.84 -9.17 -23.76
CA GLU A 95 -10.76 -9.68 -24.61
C GLU A 95 -9.42 -9.48 -23.90
N ARG A 96 -8.59 -10.52 -23.90
CA ARG A 96 -7.22 -10.46 -23.38
C ARG A 96 -6.30 -9.94 -24.48
N GLY A 97 -5.43 -9.00 -24.14
CA GLY A 97 -4.41 -8.48 -25.04
C GLY A 97 -3.31 -7.79 -24.25
N TYR A 98 -2.75 -6.75 -24.84
CA TYR A 98 -1.51 -6.13 -24.41
C TYR A 98 -1.69 -4.63 -24.28
N TRP A 99 -1.11 -4.05 -23.22
CA TRP A 99 -0.80 -2.62 -23.25
C TRP A 99 0.46 -2.40 -24.07
N VAL A 100 0.40 -1.47 -25.00
CA VAL A 100 1.55 -1.03 -25.78
C VAL A 100 2.21 0.12 -25.03
N VAL A 101 3.46 -0.08 -24.62
CA VAL A 101 4.20 0.88 -23.81
C VAL A 101 5.43 1.32 -24.58
N THR A 102 5.56 2.61 -24.82
CA THR A 102 6.77 3.19 -25.40
C THR A 102 7.25 4.31 -24.48
N PRO A 103 8.51 4.32 -24.04
CA PRO A 103 9.04 5.41 -23.25
C PRO A 103 9.14 6.72 -24.06
N VAL A 104 8.99 7.84 -23.36
CA VAL A 104 9.28 9.19 -23.86
C VAL A 104 10.49 9.71 -23.09
N LYS A 105 11.59 10.04 -23.78
CA LYS A 105 12.69 10.80 -23.18
C LYS A 105 12.18 12.21 -22.91
N VAL A 106 12.01 12.58 -21.65
CA VAL A 106 11.34 13.82 -21.25
C VAL A 106 12.27 15.01 -21.45
N ASP A 107 11.76 16.09 -22.02
CA ASP A 107 12.52 17.33 -22.25
C ASP A 107 13.09 17.89 -20.93
N GLY A 108 14.38 18.21 -20.93
CA GLY A 108 15.07 18.76 -19.76
C GLY A 108 15.30 17.76 -18.62
N SER A 109 15.15 16.46 -18.88
CA SER A 109 15.37 15.36 -17.93
C SER A 109 16.27 14.29 -18.56
N GLU A 110 17.14 13.69 -17.74
CA GLU A 110 17.87 12.49 -18.16
C GLU A 110 17.02 11.22 -18.11
N SER A 111 15.89 11.26 -17.39
CA SER A 111 14.99 10.13 -17.27
C SER A 111 13.92 10.11 -18.36
N ALA A 112 13.54 8.91 -18.79
CA ALA A 112 12.42 8.62 -19.66
C ALA A 112 11.16 8.25 -18.85
N MET A 113 9.99 8.64 -19.35
CA MET A 113 8.69 8.29 -18.80
C MET A 113 8.10 7.12 -19.61
N PRO A 114 7.85 5.95 -19.01
CA PRO A 114 7.05 4.91 -19.64
C PRO A 114 5.63 5.42 -19.92
N VAL A 115 5.18 5.34 -21.18
CA VAL A 115 3.82 5.77 -21.58
C VAL A 115 3.05 4.61 -22.16
N VAL A 116 1.94 4.24 -21.53
CA VAL A 116 0.94 3.33 -22.10
C VAL A 116 0.20 4.09 -23.20
N ARG A 117 0.50 3.76 -24.46
CA ARG A 117 -0.07 4.41 -25.65
C ARG A 117 -1.47 3.91 -25.99
N GLY A 118 -1.75 2.65 -25.68
CA GLY A 118 -3.01 2.01 -26.06
C GLY A 118 -3.01 0.51 -25.77
N TRP A 119 -4.05 -0.15 -26.27
CA TRP A 119 -4.25 -1.59 -26.20
C TRP A 119 -4.20 -2.22 -27.60
N ALA A 120 -3.66 -3.44 -27.69
CA ALA A 120 -3.63 -4.27 -28.89
C ALA A 120 -3.96 -5.75 -28.55
N PRO A 121 -4.59 -6.49 -29.46
CA PRO A 121 -4.88 -7.92 -29.25
C PRO A 121 -3.62 -8.81 -29.33
N GLU A 122 -2.59 -8.36 -30.03
CA GLU A 122 -1.30 -9.03 -30.20
C GLU A 122 -0.17 -8.11 -29.72
N PRO A 123 1.00 -8.64 -29.33
CA PRO A 123 2.16 -7.84 -28.92
C PRO A 123 2.85 -7.22 -30.13
N LYS A 124 2.10 -6.43 -30.89
CA LYS A 124 2.53 -5.78 -32.12
C LYS A 124 1.80 -4.45 -32.29
N ALA A 125 2.55 -3.37 -32.43
CA ALA A 125 2.03 -2.04 -32.70
C ALA A 125 2.93 -1.27 -33.66
N PRO A 126 2.41 -0.26 -34.39
CA PRO A 126 3.24 0.66 -35.13
C PRO A 126 4.20 1.40 -34.19
N ALA A 127 5.47 1.48 -34.60
CA ALA A 127 6.49 2.25 -33.89
C ALA A 127 6.12 3.75 -33.95
N PRO A 128 6.05 4.45 -32.80
CA PRO A 128 5.86 5.88 -32.81
C PRO A 128 7.16 6.54 -33.29
N SER A 129 7.14 7.83 -33.63
CA SER A 129 8.38 8.54 -33.99
C SER A 129 8.25 10.04 -33.73
N GLY A 130 9.41 10.68 -33.55
CA GLY A 130 9.52 12.12 -33.39
C GLY A 130 9.08 12.64 -32.02
N ASP A 131 8.91 13.95 -31.97
CA ASP A 131 8.54 14.68 -30.76
C ASP A 131 7.06 14.49 -30.42
N VAL A 132 6.77 14.47 -29.13
CA VAL A 132 5.45 14.21 -28.60
C VAL A 132 5.17 15.05 -27.36
N THR A 133 3.91 15.47 -27.24
CA THR A 133 3.31 15.91 -25.99
C THR A 133 2.23 14.92 -25.59
N VAL A 134 2.39 14.34 -24.41
CA VAL A 134 1.47 13.36 -23.82
C VAL A 134 0.74 14.02 -22.67
N THR A 135 -0.59 13.92 -22.68
CA THR A 135 -1.43 14.15 -21.51
C THR A 135 -2.04 12.82 -21.09
N GLY A 136 -1.93 12.47 -19.82
CA GLY A 136 -2.40 11.17 -19.34
C GLY A 136 -2.43 11.08 -17.82
N TRP A 137 -2.87 9.95 -17.30
CA TRP A 137 -2.97 9.73 -15.86
C TRP A 137 -1.67 9.17 -15.31
N LEU A 138 -1.12 9.84 -14.30
CA LEU A 138 0.07 9.40 -13.60
C LEU A 138 -0.24 8.18 -12.73
N GLN A 139 0.54 7.12 -12.86
CA GLN A 139 0.37 5.86 -12.15
C GLN A 139 1.67 5.42 -11.46
N ALA A 140 1.51 4.68 -10.37
CA ALA A 140 2.62 4.06 -9.66
C ALA A 140 3.00 2.74 -10.34
N THR A 141 4.28 2.36 -10.26
CA THR A 141 4.74 1.01 -10.64
C THR A 141 3.88 -0.07 -10.00
N GLU A 142 3.60 -1.13 -10.75
CA GLU A 142 2.95 -2.32 -10.20
C GLU A 142 3.92 -3.06 -9.27
N GLY A 143 3.36 -3.72 -8.24
CA GLY A 143 4.11 -4.33 -7.14
C GLY A 143 4.43 -5.81 -7.34
N SER A 144 4.13 -6.63 -6.33
CA SER A 144 4.30 -8.09 -6.40
C SER A 144 3.31 -8.73 -7.39
N GLY A 145 3.80 -9.58 -8.27
CA GLY A 145 3.00 -10.31 -9.23
C GLY A 145 3.81 -11.43 -9.88
N PRO A 146 3.33 -11.99 -11.01
CA PRO A 146 4.05 -13.03 -11.75
C PRO A 146 5.47 -12.57 -12.10
N ILE A 147 6.40 -13.52 -12.07
CA ILE A 147 7.77 -13.32 -12.53
C ILE A 147 7.73 -13.40 -14.05
N ASP A 148 8.59 -12.61 -14.70
CA ASP A 148 8.81 -12.73 -16.13
C ASP A 148 9.55 -14.04 -16.43
N GLU A 149 8.92 -14.91 -17.21
CA GLU A 149 9.47 -16.23 -17.54
C GLU A 149 10.44 -16.16 -18.73
N ASP A 150 10.38 -15.11 -19.56
CA ASP A 150 11.25 -14.91 -20.73
C ASP A 150 11.73 -13.44 -20.83
N PRO A 151 12.78 -13.05 -20.09
CA PRO A 151 13.27 -11.67 -20.06
C PRO A 151 13.98 -11.24 -21.36
N HIS A 152 14.00 -12.08 -22.40
CA HIS A 152 14.64 -11.79 -23.68
C HIS A 152 13.65 -11.33 -24.75
N ASP A 153 12.34 -11.41 -24.50
CA ASP A 153 11.33 -10.83 -25.37
C ASP A 153 10.91 -9.42 -24.91
N ASP A 154 10.04 -8.76 -25.67
CA ASP A 154 9.52 -7.44 -25.30
C ASP A 154 8.16 -7.54 -24.57
N VAL A 155 7.82 -8.69 -23.99
CA VAL A 155 6.50 -8.99 -23.41
C VAL A 155 6.61 -9.22 -21.91
N ILE A 156 6.34 -8.16 -21.15
CA ILE A 156 6.41 -8.22 -19.69
C ILE A 156 5.05 -8.55 -19.08
N PRO A 157 5.00 -9.29 -17.95
CA PRO A 157 3.74 -9.68 -17.34
C PRO A 157 3.04 -8.53 -16.59
N MET A 158 3.75 -7.45 -16.27
CA MET A 158 3.22 -6.35 -15.47
C MET A 158 3.98 -5.04 -15.65
N MET A 159 3.35 -3.91 -15.33
CA MET A 159 3.97 -2.57 -15.39
C MET A 159 4.94 -2.36 -14.21
N ARG A 160 6.01 -3.14 -14.19
CA ARG A 160 7.08 -3.08 -13.18
C ARG A 160 8.27 -2.33 -13.74
N LEU A 161 8.55 -1.16 -13.18
CA LEU A 161 9.68 -0.35 -13.65
C LEU A 161 11.02 -1.06 -13.51
N ALA A 162 11.18 -1.91 -12.49
CA ALA A 162 12.38 -2.73 -12.33
C ALA A 162 12.63 -3.68 -13.51
N THR A 163 11.55 -4.18 -14.16
CA THR A 163 11.66 -4.98 -15.39
C THR A 163 11.88 -4.06 -16.59
N LEU A 164 11.15 -2.95 -16.70
CA LEU A 164 11.30 -2.02 -17.84
C LEU A 164 12.73 -1.45 -17.97
N VAL A 165 13.45 -1.23 -16.87
CA VAL A 165 14.85 -0.73 -16.92
C VAL A 165 15.76 -1.66 -17.75
N GLU A 166 15.42 -2.94 -17.89
CA GLU A 166 16.19 -3.88 -18.71
C GLU A 166 15.96 -3.69 -20.22
N HIS A 167 14.85 -3.04 -20.62
CA HIS A 167 14.47 -2.80 -22.03
C HIS A 167 14.67 -1.35 -22.49
N VAL A 168 15.06 -0.44 -21.59
CA VAL A 168 15.16 1.00 -21.88
C VAL A 168 16.57 1.50 -21.61
N ASP A 169 17.20 2.07 -22.62
CA ASP A 169 18.53 2.71 -22.52
C ASP A 169 18.43 4.15 -21.98
N ALA A 170 17.78 4.32 -20.82
CA ALA A 170 17.68 5.57 -20.08
C ALA A 170 17.21 5.29 -18.64
N ASP A 171 17.56 6.18 -17.72
CA ASP A 171 16.95 6.18 -16.38
C ASP A 171 15.44 6.33 -16.51
N LEU A 172 14.66 5.70 -15.63
CA LEU A 172 13.21 5.81 -15.65
C LEU A 172 12.72 6.69 -14.49
N PHE A 173 11.73 7.55 -14.77
CA PHE A 173 10.94 8.14 -13.68
C PHE A 173 10.35 7.01 -12.84
N SER A 174 10.21 7.22 -11.53
CA SER A 174 9.53 6.27 -10.62
C SER A 174 8.00 6.21 -10.80
N ALA A 175 7.50 6.32 -12.03
CA ALA A 175 6.10 6.35 -12.41
C ALA A 175 5.91 5.87 -13.87
N TYR A 176 4.66 5.66 -14.27
CA TYR A 176 4.29 5.60 -15.69
C TYR A 176 3.06 6.45 -15.97
N VAL A 177 2.80 6.76 -17.24
CA VAL A 177 1.63 7.53 -17.66
C VAL A 177 0.73 6.68 -18.55
N VAL A 178 -0.57 6.64 -18.25
CA VAL A 178 -1.57 6.10 -19.17
C VAL A 178 -2.08 7.22 -20.05
N ALA A 179 -1.76 7.16 -21.35
CA ALA A 179 -2.06 8.24 -22.28
C ALA A 179 -3.58 8.43 -22.44
N ARG A 180 -4.01 9.68 -22.31
CA ARG A 180 -5.37 10.14 -22.61
C ARG A 180 -5.40 10.85 -23.96
N ASP A 181 -4.46 11.78 -24.15
CA ASP A 181 -4.30 12.58 -25.36
C ASP A 181 -2.81 12.59 -25.75
N VAL A 182 -2.52 12.33 -27.03
CA VAL A 182 -1.16 12.29 -27.58
C VAL A 182 -1.13 13.17 -28.82
N SER A 183 -0.27 14.19 -28.83
CA SER A 183 -0.11 15.02 -30.02
C SER A 183 0.55 14.22 -31.15
N GLY A 184 -0.06 14.23 -32.33
CA GLY A 184 0.55 13.67 -33.55
C GLY A 184 0.39 12.16 -33.77
N ALA A 185 -0.52 11.47 -33.06
CA ALA A 185 -0.72 10.03 -33.26
C ALA A 185 -1.58 9.72 -34.51
N PRO A 186 -1.14 8.81 -35.40
CA PRO A 186 -2.02 7.94 -36.16
C PRO A 186 -1.76 6.52 -35.71
N ASP A 187 -2.17 6.16 -34.50
CA ASP A 187 -2.05 4.78 -34.07
C ASP A 187 -3.45 4.22 -33.93
N GLY A 188 -3.81 3.30 -34.82
CA GLY A 188 -5.03 2.48 -34.76
C GLY A 188 -5.08 1.57 -33.54
N LEU A 189 -4.37 1.94 -32.46
CA LEU A 189 -4.44 1.36 -31.15
C LEU A 189 -5.72 1.79 -30.46
N GLU A 190 -6.19 0.88 -29.64
CA GLU A 190 -7.41 1.09 -28.90
C GLU A 190 -7.12 1.86 -27.61
N SER A 191 -7.83 2.97 -27.36
CA SER A 191 -7.63 3.78 -26.15
C SER A 191 -7.79 2.94 -24.87
N VAL A 192 -6.83 3.12 -23.96
CA VAL A 192 -6.87 2.59 -22.60
C VAL A 192 -7.58 3.63 -21.72
N THR A 193 -8.61 3.20 -21.01
CA THR A 193 -9.34 4.05 -20.06
C THR A 193 -8.87 3.76 -18.64
N LEU A 194 -9.10 4.69 -17.71
CA LEU A 194 -8.85 4.48 -16.28
C LEU A 194 -9.47 3.18 -15.74
N ALA A 195 -10.62 2.78 -16.28
CA ALA A 195 -11.31 1.54 -15.87
C ALA A 195 -10.53 0.26 -16.23
N ALA A 196 -9.56 0.35 -17.14
CA ALA A 196 -8.68 -0.76 -17.50
C ALA A 196 -7.44 -0.84 -16.59
N ILE A 197 -7.17 0.18 -15.78
CA ILE A 197 -6.08 0.18 -14.82
C ILE A 197 -6.50 -0.70 -13.63
N PRO A 198 -5.70 -1.70 -13.24
CA PRO A 198 -6.01 -2.52 -12.07
C PRO A 198 -6.22 -1.65 -10.82
N GLU A 199 -7.32 -1.86 -10.10
CA GLU A 199 -7.51 -1.19 -8.82
C GLU A 199 -6.40 -1.60 -7.84
N VAL A 200 -5.79 -0.61 -7.18
CA VAL A 200 -4.89 -0.88 -6.06
C VAL A 200 -5.71 -1.55 -4.95
N SER A 201 -5.50 -2.85 -4.76
CA SER A 201 -6.32 -3.73 -3.91
C SER A 201 -6.81 -3.07 -2.61
N GLY A 202 -8.13 -2.84 -2.53
CA GLY A 202 -8.82 -2.34 -1.33
C GLY A 202 -8.68 -3.24 -0.10
N PHE A 203 -8.13 -4.45 -0.28
CA PHE A 203 -7.81 -5.40 0.78
C PHE A 203 -6.81 -4.81 1.81
N THR A 204 -5.95 -3.90 1.37
CA THR A 204 -4.98 -3.24 2.24
C THR A 204 -5.64 -2.29 3.25
N ALA A 205 -6.70 -1.59 2.84
CA ALA A 205 -7.45 -0.71 3.75
C ALA A 205 -8.21 -1.54 4.79
N LEU A 206 -8.90 -2.60 4.35
CA LEU A 206 -9.61 -3.50 5.28
C LEU A 206 -8.67 -4.11 6.32
N ARG A 207 -7.44 -4.46 5.93
CA ARG A 207 -6.42 -4.97 6.83
C ARG A 207 -6.08 -4.00 7.98
N ASN A 208 -5.85 -2.72 7.69
CA ASN A 208 -5.56 -1.72 8.74
C ASN A 208 -6.74 -1.55 9.71
N PHE A 209 -7.98 -1.59 9.20
CA PHE A 209 -9.17 -1.55 10.04
C PHE A 209 -9.28 -2.79 10.95
N LEU A 210 -9.03 -3.98 10.42
CA LEU A 210 -9.03 -5.22 11.22
C LEU A 210 -7.90 -5.20 12.28
N TYR A 211 -6.73 -4.64 11.96
CA TYR A 211 -5.68 -4.45 12.95
C TYR A 211 -6.09 -3.46 14.05
N ALA A 212 -6.83 -2.41 13.73
CA ALA A 212 -7.36 -1.51 14.77
C ALA A 212 -8.24 -2.27 15.78
N ILE A 213 -9.12 -3.15 15.27
CA ILE A 213 -9.97 -4.01 16.11
C ILE A 213 -9.11 -4.98 16.94
N GLU A 214 -8.12 -5.63 16.33
CA GLU A 214 -7.19 -6.55 17.00
C GLU A 214 -6.50 -5.88 18.19
N TRP A 215 -5.97 -4.67 17.99
CA TRP A 215 -5.34 -3.89 19.06
C TRP A 215 -6.30 -3.56 20.21
N TRP A 216 -7.56 -3.25 19.91
CA TRP A 216 -8.56 -3.03 20.95
C TRP A 216 -8.97 -4.32 21.69
N VAL A 217 -8.96 -5.47 21.01
CA VAL A 217 -9.13 -6.77 21.66
C VAL A 217 -7.97 -7.05 22.61
N PHE A 218 -6.72 -6.74 22.23
CA PHE A 218 -5.58 -6.86 23.14
C PHE A 218 -5.67 -5.91 24.34
N ALA A 219 -6.17 -4.69 24.15
CA ALA A 219 -6.43 -3.78 25.26
C ALA A 219 -7.46 -4.37 26.24
N ALA A 220 -8.57 -4.91 25.73
CA ALA A 220 -9.59 -5.57 26.55
C ALA A 220 -9.05 -6.82 27.25
N PHE A 221 -8.22 -7.62 26.57
CA PHE A 221 -7.59 -8.80 27.14
C PHE A 221 -6.59 -8.46 28.24
N ALA A 222 -5.73 -7.46 28.03
CA ALA A 222 -4.78 -6.98 29.05
C ALA A 222 -5.51 -6.49 30.31
N PHE A 223 -6.62 -5.75 30.12
CA PHE A 223 -7.48 -5.33 31.22
C PHE A 223 -8.12 -6.53 31.94
N PHE A 224 -8.61 -7.52 31.19
CA PHE A 224 -9.19 -8.73 31.77
C PHE A 224 -8.18 -9.54 32.61
N VAL A 225 -6.95 -9.72 32.10
CA VAL A 225 -5.87 -10.39 32.84
C VAL A 225 -5.54 -9.64 34.13
N TRP A 226 -5.43 -8.31 34.05
CA TRP A 226 -5.20 -7.49 35.24
C TRP A 226 -6.35 -7.58 36.25
N PHE A 227 -7.60 -7.54 35.79
CA PHE A 227 -8.78 -7.68 36.64
C PHE A 227 -8.80 -9.03 37.34
N ARG A 228 -8.54 -10.12 36.61
CA ARG A 228 -8.46 -11.47 37.14
C ARG A 228 -7.31 -11.60 38.16
N TRP A 229 -6.15 -11.03 37.86
CA TRP A 229 -5.02 -10.99 38.79
C TRP A 229 -5.34 -10.23 40.07
N CYS A 230 -6.06 -9.10 39.99
CA CYS A 230 -6.51 -8.36 41.17
C CYS A 230 -7.49 -9.17 42.02
N ARG A 231 -8.40 -9.92 41.38
CA ARG A 231 -9.36 -10.79 42.06
C ARG A 231 -8.67 -11.95 42.77
N ASP A 232 -7.82 -12.67 42.06
CA ASP A 232 -7.05 -13.80 42.61
C ASP A 232 -6.13 -13.32 43.76
N SER A 233 -5.51 -12.14 43.61
CA SER A 233 -4.68 -11.51 44.65
C SER A 233 -5.46 -11.09 45.90
N TYR A 234 -6.77 -10.80 45.76
CA TYR A 234 -7.65 -10.49 46.88
C TYR A 234 -8.10 -11.77 47.58
N GLU A 235 -8.52 -12.79 46.83
CA GLU A 235 -8.97 -14.08 47.35
C GLU A 235 -7.89 -14.73 48.23
N VAL A 236 -6.64 -14.81 47.76
CA VAL A 236 -5.50 -15.33 48.52
C VAL A 236 -5.23 -14.53 49.79
N ALA A 237 -5.40 -13.21 49.73
CA ALA A 237 -5.14 -12.31 50.85
C ALA A 237 -6.22 -12.37 51.95
N THR A 238 -7.43 -12.84 51.62
CA THR A 238 -8.55 -12.96 52.55
C THR A 238 -8.85 -14.39 52.99
N ALA A 239 -8.17 -15.39 52.43
CA ALA A 239 -8.25 -16.76 52.91
C ALA A 239 -7.75 -16.81 54.36
N VAL A 240 -8.63 -17.18 55.29
CA VAL A 240 -8.30 -17.44 56.70
C VAL A 240 -7.40 -18.68 56.72
N PRO A 241 -6.27 -18.70 57.45
CA PRO A 241 -5.53 -19.94 57.62
C PRO A 241 -6.43 -20.92 58.36
N ASP A 242 -6.67 -22.10 57.80
CA ASP A 242 -7.26 -23.19 58.57
C ASP A 242 -6.34 -23.40 59.79
N GLU A 243 -6.88 -23.13 60.99
CA GLU A 243 -6.22 -23.49 62.24
C GLU A 243 -6.05 -25.01 62.23
N ASP A 244 -4.79 -25.42 62.08
CA ASP A 244 -4.33 -26.78 62.30
C ASP A 244 -4.65 -27.13 63.75
N ASP A 245 -5.72 -27.90 63.95
CA ASP A 245 -6.16 -28.45 65.23
C ASP A 245 -5.15 -29.55 65.65
N GLY A 246 -3.93 -29.10 65.96
CA GLY A 246 -2.89 -29.90 66.59
C GLY A 246 -3.23 -30.13 68.05
N ASN A 247 -4.15 -31.06 68.32
CA ASN A 247 -4.34 -31.62 69.65
C ASN A 247 -3.47 -32.88 69.82
N ASP A 248 -2.16 -32.66 69.93
CA ASP A 248 -1.25 -33.57 70.62
C ASP A 248 -0.98 -32.98 72.02
N GLU A 249 -1.80 -33.35 73.00
CA GLU A 249 -1.37 -33.38 74.39
C GLU A 249 -1.54 -34.80 74.93
N ASP A 250 -0.44 -35.55 74.84
CA ASP A 250 -0.05 -36.54 75.83
C ASP A 250 -0.23 -35.96 77.24
N THR A 251 -0.99 -36.63 78.10
CA THR A 251 -0.73 -36.61 79.54
C THR A 251 -0.87 -38.01 80.11
N ASP A 252 0.24 -38.47 80.70
CA ASP A 252 0.45 -39.70 81.44
C ASP A 252 -0.60 -39.94 82.55
N ALA A 253 -1.12 -41.18 82.65
CA ALA A 253 -1.32 -41.94 83.91
C ALA A 253 -1.83 -43.38 83.64
#